data_AF-A0A818K640-F1
#
_entry.id   AF-A0A818K640-F1
#
_cell.length_a   1.000
_cell.length_b   1.000
_cell.length_c   1.000
_cell.angle_alpha   90.00
_cell.angle_beta   90.00
_cell.angle_gamma   90.00
#
_symmetry.space_group_name_H-M   'P 1'
#
loop_
_entity.id
_entity.type
_entity.pdbx_description
1 polymer ?
#
loop_
_entity_poly.entity_id
_entity_poly.type
_entity_poly.pdbx_seq_one_letter_code
_entity_poly.pdbx_strand_id
1 'polypeptide(L)'
;MNRNQYNLYVSNVSNKTNGDRLISYFSQFGKIESYTFFAKNSDRHCAAAIITYGISTDIDYIIKQNQRIEFDNRHLFLRRTLPIVRPAFERFMASNELLLSLTYLSDDEQFNEINIRKYFIKYGPIVSCRVVIPYTTFLIDYVDANSLDCAILDEPHFYNDNELVLRKYISPNRVDSSSLKRLLSNQNNKTTKFSFQERVRRLKHMTEAIQFVQKVEFRLIKCSYEEKKIKVNKKQNDDMIKLNIELRNKSNDLNQDIEQLKQTNNSLKLLIEQNQRIQKHMIDLYKEKIQYEQNKANQLKEAINLLNFR
;
A
#
# COMPACT_ATOMS: atom_id res chain seq x y z
N MET A 1 -15.38 21.62 10.13
CA MET A 1 -14.01 22.18 9.96
C MET A 1 -13.27 22.13 11.28
N ASN A 2 -12.04 21.60 11.28
CA ASN A 2 -11.22 21.42 12.48
C ASN A 2 -10.65 22.78 12.93
N ARG A 3 -11.29 23.43 13.91
CA ARG A 3 -10.87 24.76 14.42
C ARG A 3 -9.43 24.80 14.96
N ASN A 4 -8.83 23.65 15.23
CA ASN A 4 -7.48 23.57 15.76
C ASN A 4 -6.39 23.97 14.75
N GLN A 5 -6.70 24.00 13.45
CA GLN A 5 -5.79 24.54 12.42
C GLN A 5 -5.51 26.05 12.59
N TYR A 6 -6.31 26.74 13.41
CA TYR A 6 -6.19 28.15 13.73
C TYR A 6 -5.58 28.39 15.11
N ASN A 7 -5.17 27.34 15.84
CA ASN A 7 -4.71 27.43 17.21
C ASN A 7 -3.19 27.21 17.31
N LEU A 8 -2.46 28.23 17.72
CA LEU A 8 -1.04 28.18 18.05
C LEU A 8 -0.86 27.91 19.54
N TYR A 9 -0.20 26.80 19.88
CA TYR A 9 0.28 26.54 21.23
C TYR A 9 1.65 27.16 21.43
N VAL A 10 1.75 28.02 22.44
CA VAL A 10 2.96 28.73 22.84
C VAL A 10 3.36 28.23 24.21
N SER A 11 4.60 27.75 24.37
CA SER A 11 5.10 27.28 25.67
C SER A 11 6.54 27.74 25.92
N ASN A 12 7.05 27.45 27.12
CA ASN A 12 8.31 27.98 27.64
C ASN A 12 8.32 29.51 27.84
N VAL A 13 7.13 30.07 28.10
CA VAL A 13 6.95 31.49 28.40
C VAL A 13 7.62 31.82 29.75
N SER A 14 8.19 33.02 29.87
CA SER A 14 8.85 33.46 31.11
C SER A 14 7.84 33.63 32.22
N ASN A 15 8.19 33.26 33.45
CA ASN A 15 7.32 33.52 34.61
C ASN A 15 7.06 35.02 34.80
N LYS A 16 7.90 35.91 34.25
CA LYS A 16 7.68 37.37 34.34
C LYS A 16 6.73 37.91 33.27
N THR A 17 6.39 37.10 32.27
CA THR A 17 5.53 37.51 31.15
C THR A 17 4.09 37.68 31.61
N ASN A 18 3.55 38.88 31.40
CA ASN A 18 2.11 39.11 31.44
C ASN A 18 1.49 38.64 30.12
N GLY A 19 0.33 37.98 30.19
CA GLY A 19 -0.47 37.56 29.05
C GLY A 19 -0.72 38.69 28.04
N ASP A 20 -1.07 39.90 28.50
CA ASP A 20 -1.35 41.03 27.60
C ASP A 20 -0.16 41.39 26.71
N ARG A 21 1.06 41.34 27.27
CA ARG A 21 2.30 41.58 26.52
C ARG A 21 2.56 40.48 25.50
N LEU A 22 2.27 39.23 25.85
CA LEU A 22 2.40 38.10 24.94
C LEU A 22 1.43 38.23 23.75
N ILE A 23 0.17 38.60 24.00
CA ILE A 23 -0.83 38.81 22.94
C ILE A 23 -0.47 40.01 22.08
N SER A 24 -0.06 41.13 22.68
CA SER A 24 0.40 42.30 21.92
C SER A 24 1.59 41.99 21.02
N TYR A 25 2.47 41.09 21.42
CA TYR A 25 3.57 40.62 20.57
C TYR A 25 3.05 39.75 19.44
N PHE A 26 2.19 38.77 19.73
CA PHE A 26 1.68 37.85 18.71
C PHE A 26 0.69 38.50 17.74
N SER A 27 0.01 39.59 18.11
CA SER A 27 -0.90 40.32 17.22
C SER A 27 -0.20 40.97 16.02
N GLN A 28 1.13 41.11 16.05
CA GLN A 28 1.88 41.63 14.91
C GLN A 28 1.93 40.64 13.73
N PHE A 29 1.66 39.34 13.98
CA PHE A 29 1.69 38.30 12.96
C PHE A 29 0.34 38.04 12.30
N GLY A 30 -0.75 38.56 12.87
CA GLY A 30 -2.10 38.29 12.39
C GLY A 30 -3.17 38.69 13.39
N LYS A 31 -4.43 38.70 12.92
CA LYS A 31 -5.59 39.03 13.76
C LYS A 31 -5.86 37.87 14.73
N ILE A 32 -5.69 38.13 16.02
CA ILE A 32 -6.03 37.20 17.10
C ILE A 32 -7.54 37.29 17.38
N GLU A 33 -8.23 36.15 17.34
CA GLU A 33 -9.67 36.04 17.64
C GLU A 33 -9.94 35.69 19.10
N SER A 34 -9.12 34.81 19.67
CA SER A 34 -9.22 34.42 21.07
C SER A 34 -7.89 33.91 21.60
N TYR A 35 -7.72 33.89 22.92
CA TYR A 35 -6.55 33.30 23.56
C TYR A 35 -6.91 32.71 24.93
N THR A 36 -6.15 31.69 25.33
CA THR A 36 -6.30 31.00 26.63
C THR A 36 -4.93 30.82 27.26
N PHE A 37 -4.76 31.26 28.50
CA PHE A 37 -3.51 31.08 29.25
C PHE A 37 -3.58 29.89 30.21
N PHE A 38 -2.45 29.19 30.36
CA PHE A 38 -2.24 28.15 31.35
C PHE A 38 -1.32 28.69 32.44
N ALA A 39 -1.89 28.97 33.62
CA ALA A 39 -1.14 29.43 34.78
C ALA A 39 -0.47 28.26 35.51
N LYS A 40 0.77 28.45 35.98
CA LYS A 40 1.53 27.38 36.65
C LYS A 40 1.14 27.20 38.11
N ASN A 41 0.92 28.29 38.84
CA ASN A 41 0.47 28.38 40.22
C ASN A 41 0.25 29.87 40.52
N SER A 42 -0.95 30.28 40.92
CA SER A 42 -1.38 31.67 41.21
C SER A 42 -1.48 32.64 40.00
N ASP A 43 -2.54 33.46 40.02
CA ASP A 43 -3.26 34.14 38.93
C ASP A 43 -2.50 35.09 37.97
N ARG A 44 -1.16 35.11 37.92
CA ARG A 44 -0.43 36.13 37.15
C ARG A 44 0.63 35.66 36.18
N HIS A 45 1.01 34.38 36.19
CA HIS A 45 2.15 33.91 35.41
C HIS A 45 1.73 32.85 34.38
N CYS A 46 1.82 33.22 33.11
CA CYS A 46 1.54 32.35 31.97
C CYS A 46 2.71 31.41 31.72
N ALA A 47 2.52 30.09 31.89
CA ALA A 47 3.51 29.09 31.50
C ALA A 47 3.38 28.68 30.03
N ALA A 48 2.15 28.70 29.53
CA ALA A 48 1.81 28.42 28.14
C ALA A 48 0.52 29.16 27.75
N ALA A 49 0.31 29.34 26.46
CA ALA A 49 -0.88 29.93 25.89
C ALA A 49 -1.35 29.13 24.68
N ILE A 50 -2.65 29.16 24.40
CA ILE A 50 -3.21 28.89 23.08
C ILE A 50 -3.69 30.21 22.51
N ILE A 51 -3.25 30.54 21.30
CA ILE A 51 -3.64 31.75 20.57
C ILE A 51 -4.36 31.31 19.30
N THR A 52 -5.59 31.80 19.11
CA THR A 52 -6.41 31.51 17.94
C THR A 52 -6.33 32.67 16.96
N TYR A 53 -5.89 32.41 15.73
CA TYR A 53 -5.84 33.37 14.63
C TYR A 53 -7.04 33.26 13.71
N GLY A 54 -7.39 34.32 13.00
CA GLY A 54 -8.45 34.26 11.99
C GLY A 54 -8.05 33.48 10.73
N ILE A 55 -6.75 33.34 10.45
CA ILE A 55 -6.23 32.70 9.22
C ILE A 55 -5.11 31.72 9.60
N SER A 56 -5.15 30.52 9.02
CA SER A 56 -4.18 29.45 9.32
C SER A 56 -2.77 29.73 8.75
N THR A 57 -2.66 30.56 7.71
CA THR A 57 -1.37 30.94 7.09
C THR A 57 -0.51 31.79 8.02
N ASP A 58 -1.12 32.55 8.93
CA ASP A 58 -0.41 33.33 9.95
C ASP A 58 0.38 32.39 10.87
N ILE A 59 -0.21 31.24 11.21
CA ILE A 59 0.44 30.19 12.00
C ILE A 59 1.59 29.55 11.23
N ASP A 60 1.41 29.26 9.94
CA ASP A 60 2.49 28.71 9.11
C ASP A 60 3.68 29.66 9.04
N TYR A 61 3.42 30.97 8.94
CA TYR A 61 4.47 31.99 8.99
C TYR A 61 5.20 31.98 10.34
N ILE A 62 4.47 32.02 11.45
CA ILE A 62 5.04 32.02 12.81
C ILE A 62 5.87 30.76 13.08
N ILE A 63 5.35 29.57 12.72
CA ILE A 63 6.04 28.31 12.96
C ILE A 63 7.30 28.18 12.09
N LYS A 64 7.31 28.71 10.87
CA LYS A 64 8.55 28.81 10.07
C LYS A 64 9.63 29.66 10.73
N GLN A 65 9.23 30.63 11.56
CA GLN A 65 10.14 31.48 12.34
C GLN A 65 10.47 30.91 13.74
N ASN A 66 9.96 29.73 14.12
CA ASN A 66 10.01 29.20 15.49
C ASN A 66 11.41 29.20 16.12
N GLN A 67 12.47 28.93 15.35
CA GLN A 67 13.84 28.94 15.86
C GLN A 67 14.38 30.33 16.26
N ARG A 68 13.69 31.41 15.85
CA ARG A 68 14.14 32.81 16.02
C ARG A 68 13.28 33.60 17.01
N ILE A 69 12.17 33.04 17.48
CA ILE A 69 11.24 33.78 18.34
C ILE A 69 11.71 33.67 19.80
N GLU A 70 12.33 34.75 20.25
CA GLU A 70 12.69 34.98 21.65
C GLU A 70 11.74 36.02 22.26
N PHE A 71 11.24 35.74 23.46
CA PHE A 71 10.35 36.62 24.19
C PHE A 71 10.71 36.63 25.67
N ASP A 72 10.92 37.82 26.25
CA ASP A 72 11.40 38.01 27.62
C ASP A 72 12.64 37.13 27.95
N ASN A 73 13.63 37.15 27.05
CA ASN A 73 14.90 36.39 27.12
C ASN A 73 14.73 34.86 27.18
N ARG A 74 13.68 34.33 26.54
CA ARG A 74 13.44 32.89 26.41
C ARG A 74 13.04 32.53 25.00
N HIS A 75 13.61 31.45 24.49
CA HIS A 75 13.12 30.82 23.27
C HIS A 75 11.75 30.18 23.53
N LEU A 76 10.74 30.64 22.80
CA LEU A 76 9.42 30.06 22.87
C LEU A 76 9.39 28.73 22.11
N PHE A 77 8.57 27.79 22.58
CA PHE A 77 8.26 26.58 21.83
C PHE A 77 6.87 26.72 21.23
N LEU A 78 6.84 26.90 19.90
CA LEU A 78 5.63 27.12 19.12
C LEU A 78 5.23 25.85 18.37
N ARG A 79 3.94 25.49 18.44
CA ARG A 79 3.37 24.32 17.76
C ARG A 79 1.91 24.55 17.41
N ARG A 80 1.34 23.73 16.52
CA ARG A 80 -0.10 23.70 16.33
C ARG A 80 -0.76 22.96 17.49
N THR A 81 -1.94 23.40 17.90
CA THR A 81 -2.71 22.71 18.94
C THR A 81 -3.39 21.50 18.31
N LEU A 82 -3.28 20.32 18.91
CA LEU A 82 -4.01 19.13 18.46
C LEU A 82 -5.41 19.03 19.08
N PRO A 83 -6.37 18.33 18.43
CA PRO A 83 -7.74 18.20 18.93
C PRO A 83 -7.84 17.63 20.35
N ILE A 84 -8.84 18.10 21.10
CA ILE A 84 -9.01 17.70 22.52
C ILE A 84 -9.25 16.20 22.69
N VAL A 85 -9.86 15.55 21.69
CA VAL A 85 -10.11 14.11 21.65
C VAL A 85 -8.82 13.27 21.65
N ARG A 86 -7.67 13.88 21.34
CA ARG A 86 -6.38 13.19 21.39
C ARG A 86 -5.87 13.05 22.83
N PRO A 87 -5.14 11.96 23.13
CA PRO A 87 -4.48 11.80 24.41
C PRO A 87 -3.60 13.01 24.77
N ALA A 88 -3.59 13.41 26.04
CA ALA A 88 -2.85 14.59 26.48
C ALA A 88 -1.36 14.55 26.11
N PHE A 89 -0.73 13.36 26.12
CA PHE A 89 0.66 13.23 25.74
C PHE A 89 0.89 13.57 24.25
N GLU A 90 0.00 13.19 23.33
CA GLU A 90 0.14 13.54 21.90
C GLU A 90 0.01 15.05 21.70
N ARG A 91 -0.91 15.70 22.41
CA ARG A 91 -1.21 17.13 22.23
C ARG A 91 -0.04 18.05 22.56
N PHE A 92 0.76 17.69 23.57
CA PHE A 92 1.80 18.58 24.10
C PHE A 92 3.23 18.12 23.80
N MET A 93 3.43 16.91 23.29
CA MET A 93 4.77 16.41 22.96
C MET A 93 5.24 16.86 21.58
N ALA A 94 6.54 17.17 21.51
CA ALA A 94 7.25 17.31 20.25
C ALA A 94 7.63 15.92 19.80
N SER A 95 7.11 15.53 18.65
CA SER A 95 7.64 14.39 17.92
C SER A 95 7.71 14.78 16.46
N ASN A 96 8.72 14.25 15.79
CA ASN A 96 8.82 14.26 14.34
C ASN A 96 8.37 12.92 13.75
N GLU A 97 8.09 11.93 14.60
CA GLU A 97 7.78 10.56 14.22
C GLU A 97 6.26 10.34 14.28
N LEU A 98 5.67 10.01 13.13
CA LEU A 98 4.25 9.72 12.95
C LEU A 98 4.07 8.21 12.82
N LEU A 99 3.29 7.62 13.73
CA LEU A 99 2.81 6.26 13.61
C LEU A 99 1.53 6.25 12.79
N LEU A 100 1.54 5.55 11.67
CA LEU A 100 0.38 5.31 10.83
C LEU A 100 -0.08 3.87 11.05
N SER A 101 -1.23 3.70 11.70
CA SER A 101 -1.88 2.40 11.82
C SER A 101 -2.97 2.27 10.77
N LEU A 102 -2.99 1.15 10.08
CA LEU A 102 -4.15 0.75 9.29
C LEU A 102 -5.24 0.20 10.19
N THR A 103 -6.49 0.59 9.94
CA THR A 103 -7.65 -0.04 10.59
C THR A 103 -7.88 -1.45 10.03
N TYR A 104 -7.50 -1.70 8.77
CA TYR A 104 -7.66 -2.99 8.11
C TYR A 104 -6.37 -3.43 7.42
N LEU A 105 -5.94 -4.67 7.69
CA LEU A 105 -4.87 -5.33 6.97
C LEU A 105 -5.35 -5.58 5.53
N SER A 106 -4.99 -4.70 4.58
CA SER A 106 -5.10 -5.00 3.16
C SER A 106 -3.78 -5.62 2.69
N ASP A 107 -3.82 -6.83 2.14
CA ASP A 107 -2.70 -7.43 1.38
C ASP A 107 -2.49 -6.71 0.02
N ASP A 108 -2.87 -5.44 -0.08
CA ASP A 108 -2.75 -4.64 -1.29
C ASP A 108 -1.28 -4.29 -1.50
N GLU A 109 -0.68 -4.80 -2.58
CA GLU A 109 0.70 -4.50 -2.98
C GLU A 109 0.94 -2.99 -3.18
N GLN A 110 -0.13 -2.21 -3.38
CA GLN A 110 -0.06 -0.75 -3.43
C GLN A 110 0.19 -0.13 -2.05
N PHE A 111 -0.05 -0.83 -0.96
CA PHE A 111 0.21 -0.35 0.40
C PHE A 111 1.67 -0.58 0.81
N ASN A 112 2.57 0.10 0.11
CA ASN A 112 4.02 0.03 0.33
C ASN A 112 4.62 1.38 0.75
N GLU A 113 5.87 1.35 1.21
CA GLU A 113 6.58 2.52 1.74
C GLU A 113 6.63 3.70 0.76
N ILE A 114 6.83 3.42 -0.53
CA ILE A 114 6.97 4.43 -1.58
C ILE A 114 5.64 5.19 -1.74
N ASN A 115 4.55 4.45 -1.79
CA ASN A 115 3.21 5.00 -1.98
C ASN A 115 2.73 5.80 -0.75
N ILE A 116 2.97 5.29 0.45
CA ILE A 116 2.65 5.99 1.70
C ILE A 116 3.49 7.26 1.85
N ARG A 117 4.79 7.18 1.54
CA ARG A 117 5.65 8.37 1.52
C ARG A 117 5.15 9.41 0.52
N LYS A 118 4.77 8.99 -0.69
CA LYS A 118 4.22 9.89 -1.72
C LYS A 118 2.92 10.55 -1.27
N TYR A 119 2.05 9.83 -0.56
CA TYR A 119 0.81 10.39 -0.03
C TYR A 119 1.08 11.46 1.05
N PHE A 120 2.02 11.21 1.95
CA PHE A 120 2.29 12.09 3.11
C PHE A 120 3.28 13.23 2.84
N ILE A 121 4.01 13.24 1.72
CA ILE A 121 4.99 14.28 1.40
C ILE A 121 4.38 15.69 1.27
N LYS A 122 3.07 15.78 1.01
CA LYS A 122 2.34 17.06 0.92
C LYS A 122 2.34 17.87 2.22
N TYR A 123 2.52 17.22 3.37
CA TYR A 123 2.58 17.92 4.68
C TYR A 123 3.97 18.44 5.00
N GLY A 124 5.00 17.86 4.39
CA GLY A 124 6.37 18.35 4.46
C GLY A 124 7.42 17.27 4.21
N PRO A 125 8.72 17.63 4.29
CA PRO A 125 9.81 16.74 3.94
C PRO A 125 9.89 15.53 4.89
N ILE A 126 9.94 14.33 4.29
CA ILE A 126 10.05 13.06 5.01
C ILE A 126 11.50 12.56 4.98
N VAL A 127 12.09 12.38 6.17
CA VAL A 127 13.43 11.80 6.40
C VAL A 127 13.40 10.31 6.08
N SER A 128 12.47 9.58 6.70
CA SER A 128 12.31 8.15 6.47
C SER A 128 10.84 7.75 6.56
N CYS A 129 10.46 6.71 5.82
CA CYS A 129 9.19 6.02 5.97
C CYS A 129 9.58 4.55 6.10
N ARG A 130 9.02 3.78 7.04
CA ARG A 130 9.38 2.36 7.19
C ARG A 130 8.22 1.54 7.68
N VAL A 131 8.13 0.29 7.23
CA VAL A 131 7.16 -0.68 7.71
C VAL A 131 7.62 -1.28 9.03
N VAL A 132 6.77 -1.26 10.05
CA VAL A 132 7.05 -1.83 11.37
C VAL A 132 6.43 -3.24 11.45
N ILE A 133 7.20 -4.23 10.99
CA ILE A 133 6.83 -5.66 11.00
C ILE A 133 6.64 -6.16 12.45
N PRO A 134 5.66 -7.05 12.73
CA PRO A 134 4.75 -7.75 11.79
C PRO A 134 3.50 -6.95 11.39
N TYR A 135 3.34 -5.72 11.85
CA TYR A 135 2.12 -4.95 11.68
C TYR A 135 2.18 -4.16 10.37
N THR A 136 1.06 -3.98 9.67
CA THR A 136 0.96 -3.07 8.50
C THR A 136 0.94 -1.61 8.96
N THR A 137 1.85 -1.28 9.86
CA THR A 137 2.00 0.02 10.49
C THR A 137 3.21 0.67 9.87
N PHE A 138 3.06 1.94 9.50
CA PHE A 138 4.16 2.72 8.94
C PHE A 138 4.64 3.70 9.99
N LEU A 139 5.95 3.83 10.09
CA LEU A 139 6.57 4.88 10.88
C LEU A 139 7.17 5.90 9.91
N ILE A 140 6.65 7.12 9.96
CA ILE A 140 7.05 8.23 9.08
C ILE A 140 7.79 9.26 9.94
N ASP A 141 9.06 9.48 9.62
CA ASP A 141 9.90 10.48 10.28
C ASP A 141 9.93 11.74 9.42
N TYR A 142 9.32 12.82 9.88
CA TYR A 142 9.40 14.13 9.23
C TYR A 142 10.69 14.87 9.62
N VAL A 143 11.09 15.83 8.79
CA VAL A 143 12.20 16.75 9.13
C VAL A 143 11.83 17.62 10.33
N ASP A 144 10.57 18.05 10.43
CA ASP A 144 10.08 18.94 11.47
C ASP A 144 8.74 18.47 12.07
N ALA A 145 8.49 18.85 13.32
CA ALA A 145 7.27 18.48 14.05
C ALA A 145 5.99 19.13 13.49
N ASN A 146 6.10 20.25 12.76
CA ASN A 146 4.93 20.93 12.22
C ASN A 146 4.33 20.17 11.05
N SER A 147 5.17 19.60 10.17
CA SER A 147 4.73 18.70 9.10
C SER A 147 3.87 17.55 9.64
N LEU A 148 4.30 16.96 10.77
CA LEU A 148 3.53 15.95 11.47
C LEU A 148 2.21 16.49 12.04
N ASP A 149 2.24 17.62 12.75
CA ASP A 149 1.04 18.21 13.34
C ASP A 149 0.01 18.58 12.26
N CYS A 150 0.45 19.10 11.11
CA CYS A 150 -0.38 19.35 9.93
C CYS A 150 -1.04 18.08 9.41
N ALA A 151 -0.28 16.98 9.30
CA ALA A 151 -0.84 15.69 8.88
C ALA A 151 -1.95 15.23 9.84
N ILE A 152 -1.75 15.32 11.17
CA ILE A 152 -2.79 14.94 12.14
C ILE A 152 -4.01 15.87 12.06
N LEU A 153 -3.81 17.16 11.81
CA LEU A 153 -4.90 18.13 11.74
C LEU A 153 -5.76 18.02 10.48
N ASP A 154 -5.24 17.39 9.42
CA ASP A 154 -5.94 17.12 8.16
C ASP A 154 -6.77 15.82 8.19
N GLU A 155 -6.94 15.20 9.37
CA GLU A 155 -7.81 14.03 9.52
C GLU A 155 -9.28 14.31 9.13
N PRO A 156 -10.00 13.33 8.56
CA PRO A 156 -9.57 11.93 8.33
C PRO A 156 -8.71 11.74 7.07
N HIS A 157 -7.88 10.69 7.04
CA HIS A 157 -7.10 10.30 5.85
C HIS A 157 -7.60 8.98 5.27
N PHE A 158 -7.67 8.92 3.95
CA PHE A 158 -8.04 7.72 3.21
C PHE A 158 -6.99 7.41 2.15
N TYR A 159 -6.63 6.12 2.02
CA TYR A 159 -5.77 5.63 0.95
C TYR A 159 -6.29 4.29 0.44
N ASN A 160 -6.63 4.22 -0.85
CA ASN A 160 -7.28 3.06 -1.47
C ASN A 160 -8.52 2.58 -0.67
N ASP A 161 -9.43 3.51 -0.35
CA ASP A 161 -10.64 3.27 0.48
C ASP A 161 -10.39 2.82 1.92
N ASN A 162 -9.13 2.68 2.34
CA ASN A 162 -8.78 2.36 3.72
C ASN A 162 -8.59 3.65 4.53
N GLU A 163 -9.29 3.74 5.66
CA GLU A 163 -9.05 4.80 6.64
C GLU A 163 -7.69 4.59 7.31
N LEU A 164 -6.90 5.66 7.36
CA LEU A 164 -5.61 5.67 8.03
C LEU A 164 -5.75 6.35 9.40
N VAL A 165 -5.30 5.65 10.44
CA VAL A 165 -5.30 6.19 11.81
C VAL A 165 -3.90 6.70 12.14
N LEU A 166 -3.78 8.01 12.30
CA LEU A 166 -2.51 8.66 12.60
C LEU A 166 -2.34 8.81 14.12
N ARG A 167 -1.15 8.56 14.63
CA ARG A 167 -0.77 8.81 16.04
C ARG A 167 0.64 9.36 16.12
N LYS A 168 0.92 10.21 17.10
CA LYS A 168 2.30 10.59 17.38
C LYS A 168 3.05 9.37 17.93
N TYR A 169 4.12 8.99 17.25
CA TYR A 169 5.06 8.02 17.79
C TYR A 169 6.06 8.74 18.70
N ILE A 170 6.43 8.10 19.80
CA ILE A 170 7.52 8.57 20.64
C ILE A 170 8.44 7.38 20.83
N SER A 171 9.65 7.46 20.28
CA SER A 171 10.67 6.47 20.55
C SER A 171 10.85 6.25 22.07
N PRO A 172 10.85 4.99 22.56
CA PRO A 172 11.04 4.67 23.97
C PRO A 172 12.28 5.34 24.59
N ASN A 173 13.32 5.55 23.79
CA ASN A 173 14.57 6.16 24.21
C ASN A 173 14.44 7.68 24.49
N ARG A 174 13.42 8.34 23.95
CA ARG A 174 13.15 9.77 24.17
C ARG A 174 12.22 10.04 25.34
N VAL A 175 11.58 8.99 25.85
CA VAL A 175 10.73 9.11 27.01
C VAL A 175 11.62 9.16 28.25
N ASP A 176 11.91 10.36 28.74
CA ASP A 176 12.45 10.48 30.09
C ASP A 176 11.44 9.86 31.07
N SER A 177 11.92 8.85 31.81
CA SER A 177 11.15 8.15 32.84
C SER A 177 10.46 9.12 33.82
N SER A 178 11.04 10.31 34.07
CA SER A 178 10.44 11.34 34.92
C SER A 178 9.20 12.00 34.30
N SER A 179 9.23 12.22 32.98
CA SER A 179 8.13 12.82 32.21
C SER A 179 6.97 11.84 32.04
N LEU A 180 7.28 10.56 31.79
CA LEU A 180 6.27 9.49 31.79
C LEU A 180 5.65 9.34 33.19
N LYS A 181 6.46 9.32 34.25
CA LYS A 181 5.98 9.26 35.64
C LYS A 181 5.05 10.43 35.98
N ARG A 182 5.36 11.66 35.56
CA ARG A 182 4.49 12.84 35.78
C ARG A 182 3.16 12.75 35.02
N LEU A 183 3.18 12.23 33.78
CA LEU A 183 1.97 12.01 32.99
C LEU A 183 1.09 10.94 33.63
N LEU A 184 1.68 9.83 34.07
CA LEU A 184 0.99 8.75 34.77
C LEU A 184 0.49 9.20 36.16
N SER A 185 1.26 10.02 36.89
CA SER A 185 0.87 10.50 38.22
C SER A 185 -0.26 11.53 38.18
N ASN A 186 -0.34 12.37 37.13
CA ASN A 186 -1.43 13.33 36.98
C ASN A 186 -2.77 12.66 36.62
N GLN A 187 -2.76 11.48 35.98
CA GLN A 187 -3.98 10.68 35.82
C GLN A 187 -4.44 10.04 37.14
N ASN A 188 -3.51 9.76 38.05
CA ASN A 188 -3.81 9.12 39.34
C ASN A 188 -4.48 10.04 40.38
N ASN A 189 -4.53 11.35 40.16
CA ASN A 189 -5.06 12.32 41.13
C ASN A 189 -6.57 12.57 41.04
N LYS A 190 -7.31 11.93 40.12
CA LYS A 190 -8.76 12.15 39.97
C LYS A 190 -9.66 10.95 40.25
N THR A 191 -9.14 9.78 40.67
CA THR A 191 -9.99 8.61 40.92
C THR A 191 -9.70 7.92 42.26
N THR A 192 -10.57 8.19 43.23
CA THR A 192 -11.08 7.33 44.32
C THR A 192 -10.11 6.63 45.30
N LYS A 193 -10.54 6.63 46.58
CA LYS A 193 -9.97 6.06 47.82
C LYS A 193 -9.61 4.55 47.77
N PHE A 194 -8.81 4.10 46.81
CA PHE A 194 -8.24 2.75 46.86
C PHE A 194 -6.84 2.81 47.45
N SER A 195 -6.55 1.94 48.41
CA SER A 195 -5.19 1.73 48.91
C SER A 195 -4.26 1.44 47.72
N PHE A 196 -2.99 1.80 47.84
CA PHE A 196 -2.01 1.55 46.76
C PHE A 196 -2.00 0.08 46.33
N GLN A 197 -2.09 -0.85 47.30
CA GLN A 197 -2.13 -2.29 47.05
C GLN A 197 -3.37 -2.72 46.25
N GLU A 198 -4.53 -2.12 46.53
CA GLU A 198 -5.77 -2.48 45.86
C GLU A 198 -5.84 -1.92 44.43
N ARG A 199 -5.22 -0.77 44.18
CA ARG A 199 -4.98 -0.26 42.82
C ARG A 199 -4.03 -1.14 42.04
N VAL A 200 -2.93 -1.58 42.64
CA VAL A 200 -1.99 -2.52 41.99
C VAL A 200 -2.69 -3.83 41.65
N ARG A 201 -3.53 -4.35 42.55
CA ARG A 201 -4.31 -5.58 42.30
C ARG A 201 -5.30 -5.39 41.15
N ARG A 202 -6.04 -4.28 41.11
CA ARG A 202 -6.96 -3.97 40.00
C ARG A 202 -6.23 -3.75 38.67
N LEU A 203 -5.09 -3.05 38.68
CA LEU A 203 -4.25 -2.88 37.49
C LEU A 203 -3.72 -4.22 36.99
N LYS A 204 -3.34 -5.14 37.89
CA LYS A 204 -2.93 -6.49 37.51
C LYS A 204 -4.05 -7.24 36.82
N HIS A 205 -5.26 -7.23 37.40
CA HIS A 205 -6.43 -7.86 36.77
C HIS A 205 -6.84 -7.19 35.45
N MET A 206 -6.76 -5.86 35.35
CA MET A 206 -7.00 -5.16 34.09
C MET A 206 -5.94 -5.49 33.04
N THR A 207 -4.67 -5.63 33.44
CA THR A 207 -3.57 -6.00 32.54
C THR A 207 -3.76 -7.44 32.05
N GLU A 208 -4.12 -8.37 32.94
CA GLU A 208 -4.45 -9.76 32.58
C GLU A 208 -5.67 -9.82 31.64
N ALA A 209 -6.70 -9.01 31.89
CA ALA A 209 -7.88 -8.92 31.02
C ALA A 209 -7.53 -8.33 29.65
N ILE A 210 -6.73 -7.26 29.59
CA ILE A 210 -6.25 -6.66 28.33
C ILE A 210 -5.39 -7.67 27.56
N GLN A 211 -4.47 -8.35 28.23
CA GLN A 211 -3.64 -9.39 27.60
C GLN A 211 -4.50 -10.55 27.07
N PHE A 212 -5.55 -10.94 27.80
CA PHE A 212 -6.49 -11.95 27.34
C PHE A 212 -7.26 -11.50 26.09
N VAL A 213 -7.82 -10.28 26.11
CA VAL A 213 -8.52 -9.69 24.96
C VAL A 213 -7.59 -9.60 23.75
N GLN A 214 -6.37 -9.07 23.93
CA GLN A 214 -5.35 -9.03 22.87
C GLN A 214 -5.05 -10.43 22.33
N LYS A 215 -4.88 -11.44 23.19
CA LYS A 215 -4.63 -12.82 22.76
C LYS A 215 -5.80 -13.42 21.98
N VAL A 216 -7.04 -13.08 22.35
CA VAL A 216 -8.24 -13.49 21.61
C VAL A 216 -8.30 -12.77 20.26
N GLU A 217 -8.09 -11.46 20.22
CA GLU A 217 -8.03 -10.67 18.97
C GLU A 217 -6.95 -11.22 18.03
N PHE A 218 -5.75 -11.51 18.53
CA PHE A 218 -4.69 -12.14 17.75
C PHE A 218 -5.09 -13.51 17.19
N ARG A 219 -5.80 -14.33 17.97
CA ARG A 219 -6.31 -15.62 17.49
C ARG A 219 -7.37 -15.44 16.41
N LEU A 220 -8.29 -14.49 16.56
CA LEU A 220 -9.32 -14.20 15.57
C LEU A 220 -8.72 -13.66 14.27
N ILE A 221 -7.73 -12.76 14.37
CA ILE A 221 -6.98 -12.27 13.21
C ILE A 221 -6.27 -13.44 12.50
N LYS A 222 -5.62 -14.33 13.26
CA LYS A 222 -4.96 -15.52 12.69
C LYS A 222 -5.96 -16.46 12.00
N CYS A 223 -7.11 -16.72 12.61
CA CYS A 223 -8.17 -17.54 11.99
C CYS A 223 -8.69 -16.89 10.70
N SER A 224 -8.96 -15.58 10.72
CA SER A 224 -9.41 -14.84 9.53
C SER A 224 -8.37 -14.88 8.39
N TYR A 225 -7.08 -14.77 8.74
CA TYR A 225 -5.99 -14.89 7.78
C TYR A 225 -5.93 -16.30 7.13
N GLU A 226 -6.00 -17.36 7.94
CA GLU A 226 -6.01 -18.74 7.41
C GLU A 226 -7.25 -19.02 6.54
N GLU A 227 -8.43 -18.51 6.90
CA GLU A 227 -9.62 -18.60 6.05
C GLU A 227 -9.44 -17.89 4.70
N LYS A 228 -8.85 -16.69 4.70
CA LYS A 228 -8.51 -15.98 3.45
C LYS A 228 -7.52 -16.78 2.61
N LYS A 229 -6.47 -17.33 3.23
CA LYS A 229 -5.48 -18.19 2.56
C LYS A 229 -6.12 -19.42 1.93
N ILE A 230 -7.04 -20.09 2.64
CA ILE A 230 -7.81 -21.22 2.11
C ILE A 230 -8.67 -20.79 0.91
N LYS A 231 -9.32 -19.62 0.97
CA LYS A 231 -10.13 -19.10 -0.16
C LYS A 231 -9.28 -18.80 -1.40
N VAL A 232 -8.10 -18.19 -1.22
CA VAL A 232 -7.16 -17.94 -2.33
C VAL A 232 -6.67 -19.24 -2.93
N ASN A 233 -6.25 -20.21 -2.11
CA ASN A 233 -5.81 -21.52 -2.59
C ASN A 233 -6.93 -22.27 -3.32
N LYS A 234 -8.17 -22.17 -2.84
CA LYS A 234 -9.34 -22.76 -3.51
C LYS A 234 -9.56 -22.15 -4.89
N LYS A 235 -9.51 -20.82 -5.00
CA LYS A 235 -9.63 -20.12 -6.28
C LYS A 235 -8.51 -20.52 -7.26
N GLN A 236 -7.27 -20.57 -6.80
CA GLN A 236 -6.14 -21.03 -7.63
C GLN A 236 -6.32 -22.48 -8.10
N ASN A 237 -6.84 -23.36 -7.22
CA ASN A 237 -7.13 -24.74 -7.59
C ASN A 237 -8.27 -24.83 -8.62
N ASP A 238 -9.34 -24.03 -8.46
CA ASP A 238 -10.44 -23.97 -9.41
C ASP A 238 -9.98 -23.46 -10.79
N ASP A 239 -9.10 -22.46 -10.82
CA ASP A 239 -8.50 -21.93 -12.05
C ASP A 239 -7.56 -22.96 -12.71
N MET A 240 -6.77 -23.71 -11.93
CA MET A 240 -5.95 -24.82 -12.42
C MET A 240 -6.80 -25.97 -12.98
N ILE A 241 -7.94 -26.28 -12.36
CA ILE A 241 -8.89 -27.28 -12.87
C ILE A 241 -9.47 -26.82 -14.22
N LYS A 242 -9.87 -25.55 -14.35
CA LYS A 242 -10.35 -24.99 -15.63
C LYS A 242 -9.30 -25.07 -16.72
N LEU A 243 -8.06 -24.68 -16.42
CA LEU A 243 -6.95 -24.76 -17.38
C LEU A 243 -6.70 -26.20 -17.83
N ASN A 244 -6.73 -27.16 -16.90
CA ASN A 244 -6.58 -28.58 -17.25
C ASN A 244 -7.71 -29.11 -18.13
N ILE A 245 -8.95 -28.66 -17.94
CA ILE A 245 -10.08 -29.01 -18.81
C ILE A 245 -9.86 -28.44 -20.22
N GLU A 246 -9.42 -27.17 -20.32
CA GLU A 246 -9.14 -26.53 -21.62
C GLU A 246 -8.01 -27.26 -22.38
N LEU A 247 -6.93 -27.62 -21.68
CA LEU A 247 -5.81 -28.36 -22.27
C LEU A 247 -6.23 -29.76 -22.74
N ARG A 248 -7.11 -30.45 -21.99
CA ARG A 248 -7.66 -31.74 -22.43
C ARG A 248 -8.50 -31.61 -23.69
N ASN A 249 -9.34 -30.58 -23.78
CA ASN A 249 -10.14 -30.33 -24.98
C ASN A 249 -9.24 -30.06 -26.20
N LYS A 250 -8.25 -29.16 -26.06
CA LYS A 250 -7.26 -28.90 -27.13
C LYS A 250 -6.49 -30.16 -27.54
N SER A 251 -6.14 -31.02 -26.59
CA SER A 251 -5.49 -32.29 -26.89
C SER A 251 -6.39 -33.24 -27.67
N ASN A 252 -7.70 -33.26 -27.40
CA ASN A 252 -8.66 -34.07 -28.13
C ASN A 252 -8.84 -33.57 -29.57
N ASP A 253 -8.94 -32.24 -29.75
CA ASP A 253 -9.04 -31.62 -31.07
C ASP A 253 -7.81 -31.96 -31.93
N LEU A 254 -6.60 -31.82 -31.37
CA LEU A 254 -5.36 -32.20 -32.05
C LEU A 254 -5.31 -33.68 -32.43
N ASN A 255 -5.83 -34.57 -31.58
CA ASN A 255 -5.90 -35.99 -31.90
C ASN A 255 -6.88 -36.27 -33.05
N GLN A 256 -7.99 -35.53 -33.12
CA GLN A 256 -8.94 -35.60 -34.23
C GLN A 256 -8.30 -35.13 -35.54
N ASP A 257 -7.56 -34.02 -35.51
CA ASP A 257 -6.82 -33.50 -36.67
C ASP A 257 -5.77 -34.51 -37.16
N ILE A 258 -5.04 -35.15 -36.24
CA ILE A 258 -4.08 -36.21 -36.57
C ILE A 258 -4.76 -37.38 -37.30
N GLU A 259 -5.93 -37.82 -36.85
CA GLU A 259 -6.68 -38.89 -37.51
C GLU A 259 -7.17 -38.48 -38.90
N GLN A 260 -7.65 -37.24 -39.07
CA GLN A 260 -8.00 -36.71 -40.40
C GLN A 260 -6.80 -36.66 -41.36
N LEU A 261 -5.63 -36.25 -40.87
CA LEU A 261 -4.40 -36.24 -41.65
C LEU A 261 -3.96 -37.65 -42.05
N LYS A 262 -4.10 -38.64 -41.16
CA LYS A 262 -3.84 -40.06 -41.49
C LYS A 262 -4.76 -40.55 -42.60
N GLN A 263 -6.05 -40.24 -42.51
CA GLN A 263 -7.02 -40.60 -43.55
C GLN A 263 -6.66 -39.96 -44.90
N THR A 264 -6.36 -38.67 -44.90
CA THR A 264 -5.94 -37.92 -46.09
C THR A 264 -4.67 -38.51 -46.70
N ASN A 265 -3.67 -38.85 -45.89
CA ASN A 265 -2.43 -39.47 -46.35
C ASN A 265 -2.69 -40.85 -46.98
N ASN A 266 -3.58 -41.65 -46.40
CA ASN A 266 -3.97 -42.94 -46.99
C ASN A 266 -4.67 -42.75 -48.35
N SER A 267 -5.56 -41.77 -48.48
CA SER A 267 -6.19 -41.43 -49.77
C SER A 267 -5.17 -40.98 -50.82
N LEU A 268 -4.19 -40.15 -50.43
CA LEU A 268 -3.12 -39.72 -51.32
C LEU A 268 -2.24 -40.89 -51.78
N LYS A 269 -1.91 -41.84 -50.89
CA LYS A 269 -1.18 -43.05 -51.27
C LYS A 269 -1.91 -43.86 -52.33
N LEU A 270 -3.23 -44.06 -52.15
CA LEU A 270 -4.05 -44.76 -53.14
C LEU A 270 -4.07 -44.03 -54.50
N LEU A 271 -4.18 -42.70 -54.50
CA LEU A 271 -4.11 -41.90 -55.73
C LEU A 271 -2.75 -42.01 -56.42
N ILE A 272 -1.65 -41.99 -55.66
CA ILE A 272 -0.30 -42.19 -56.20
C ILE A 272 -0.18 -43.58 -56.85
N GLU A 273 -0.66 -44.64 -56.18
CA GLU A 273 -0.65 -45.99 -56.73
C GLU A 273 -1.50 -46.09 -58.02
N GLN A 274 -2.68 -45.46 -58.05
CA GLN A 274 -3.51 -45.40 -59.25
C GLN A 274 -2.79 -44.68 -60.41
N ASN A 275 -2.17 -43.53 -60.14
CA ASN A 275 -1.41 -42.78 -61.14
C ASN A 275 -0.22 -43.59 -61.66
N GLN A 276 0.50 -44.32 -60.80
CA GLN A 276 1.58 -45.22 -61.21
C GLN A 276 1.07 -46.34 -62.14
N ARG A 277 -0.11 -46.90 -61.87
CA ARG A 277 -0.74 -47.90 -62.75
C ARG A 277 -1.10 -47.31 -64.11
N ILE A 278 -1.67 -46.11 -64.14
CA ILE A 278 -2.01 -45.40 -65.38
C ILE A 278 -0.73 -45.10 -66.19
N GLN A 279 0.31 -44.59 -65.55
CA GLN A 279 1.60 -44.33 -66.21
C GLN A 279 2.22 -45.60 -66.80
N LYS A 280 2.20 -46.70 -66.05
CA LYS A 280 2.67 -48.00 -66.55
C LYS A 280 1.89 -48.44 -67.79
N HIS A 281 0.56 -48.37 -67.74
CA HIS A 281 -0.28 -48.72 -68.89
C HIS A 281 0.00 -47.84 -70.12
N MET A 282 0.18 -46.52 -69.92
CA MET A 282 0.55 -45.60 -71.00
C MET A 282 1.90 -45.97 -71.63
N ILE A 283 2.89 -46.33 -70.82
CA ILE A 283 4.21 -46.79 -71.31
C ILE A 283 4.04 -48.06 -72.15
N ASP A 284 3.22 -49.01 -71.70
CA ASP A 284 2.97 -50.26 -72.44
C ASP A 284 2.28 -49.98 -73.80
N LEU A 285 1.28 -49.09 -73.84
CA LEU A 285 0.64 -48.65 -75.10
C LEU A 285 1.64 -47.98 -76.06
N TYR A 286 2.54 -47.13 -75.54
CA TYR A 286 3.58 -46.50 -76.37
C TYR A 286 4.57 -47.53 -76.92
N LYS A 287 4.95 -48.55 -76.14
CA LYS A 287 5.80 -49.64 -76.62
C LYS A 287 5.13 -50.43 -77.74
N GLU A 288 3.86 -50.79 -77.59
CA GLU A 288 3.08 -51.47 -78.62
C GLU A 288 3.01 -50.65 -79.91
N LYS A 289 2.76 -49.34 -79.80
CA LYS A 289 2.76 -48.43 -80.95
C LYS A 289 4.12 -48.35 -81.64
N ILE A 290 5.21 -48.23 -80.89
CA ILE A 290 6.58 -48.23 -81.44
C ILE A 290 6.86 -49.53 -82.18
N GLN A 291 6.51 -50.67 -81.59
CA GLN A 291 6.70 -51.99 -82.21
C GLN A 291 5.91 -52.10 -83.53
N TYR A 292 4.66 -51.61 -83.54
CA TYR A 292 3.84 -51.57 -84.75
C TYR A 292 4.49 -50.73 -85.87
N GLU A 293 4.95 -49.52 -85.56
CA GLU A 293 5.61 -48.64 -86.53
C GLU A 293 6.94 -49.24 -87.03
N GLN A 294 7.70 -49.91 -86.17
CA GLN A 294 8.92 -50.62 -86.56
C GLN A 294 8.62 -51.78 -87.53
N ASN A 295 7.59 -52.59 -87.22
CA ASN A 295 7.16 -53.68 -88.10
C ASN A 295 6.72 -53.14 -89.46
N LYS A 296 5.93 -52.06 -89.49
CA LYS A 296 5.49 -51.39 -90.72
C LYS A 296 6.66 -50.83 -91.53
N ALA A 297 7.64 -50.20 -90.88
CA ALA A 297 8.84 -49.69 -91.53
C ALA A 297 9.69 -50.82 -92.14
N ASN A 298 9.79 -51.97 -91.45
CA ASN A 298 10.48 -53.15 -91.98
C ASN A 298 9.78 -53.70 -93.23
N GLN A 299 8.45 -53.83 -93.21
CA GLN A 299 7.66 -54.24 -94.38
C GLN A 299 7.86 -53.29 -95.58
N LEU A 300 7.88 -51.98 -95.34
CA LEU A 300 8.15 -50.99 -96.39
C LEU A 300 9.57 -51.13 -96.96
N LYS A 301 10.57 -51.37 -96.11
CA LYS A 301 11.95 -51.64 -96.58
C LYS A 301 12.03 -52.89 -97.45
N GLU A 302 11.35 -53.97 -97.05
CA GLU A 302 11.25 -55.20 -97.85
C GLU A 302 10.59 -54.94 -99.21
N ALA A 303 9.49 -54.18 -99.24
CA ALA A 303 8.81 -53.82 -100.48
C ALA A 303 9.68 -52.95 -101.42
N ILE A 304 10.42 -51.99 -100.88
CA ILE A 304 11.37 -51.16 -101.65
C ILE A 304 12.49 -52.03 -102.23
N ASN A 305 13.05 -52.95 -101.42
CA ASN A 305 14.09 -53.87 -101.90
C ASN A 305 13.59 -54.73 -103.05
N LEU A 306 12.34 -55.22 -103.01
CA LEU A 306 11.73 -55.96 -104.11
C LEU A 306 11.55 -55.13 -105.38
N LEU A 307 11.27 -53.83 -105.26
CA LEU A 307 11.12 -52.92 -106.40
C LEU A 307 12.46 -52.60 -107.08
N ASN A 308 13.54 -52.45 -106.31
CA ASN A 308 14.88 -52.16 -106.85
C ASN A 308 15.53 -53.34 -107.62
N PHE A 309 14.95 -54.55 -107.53
CA PHE A 309 15.40 -55.73 -108.28
C PHE A 309 14.72 -55.90 -109.65
N ARG A 310 13.78 -55.01 -110.01
CA ARG A 310 13.13 -54.96 -111.32
C ARG A 310 13.68 -53.81 -112.15
#